data_AF-A0A8J6LM27-F1
#
_entry.id   AF-A0A8J6LM27-F1
#
_cell.length_a   1.000
_cell.length_b   1.000
_cell.length_c   1.000
_cell.angle_alpha   90.00
_cell.angle_beta   90.00
_cell.angle_gamma   90.00
#
_symmetry.space_group_name_H-M   'P 1'
#
loop_
_entity.id
_entity.type
_entity.pdbx_description
1 polymer ?
#
loop_
_entity_poly.entity_id
_entity_poly.type
_entity_poly.pdbx_seq_one_letter_code
_entity_poly.pdbx_strand_id
1 'polypeptide(L)'
;RAGRWRRRRRGCGPAGRWDQPAGHRCQPVGHIPFTARARAKRALERSLREAQALGDQHIGVEHVVLGLLDPAGNLAVELLYRLGVQPDVVRAAVLAGRGRAA
;
A
#
# COMPACT_ATOMS: atom_id res chain seq x y z
N ARG A 1 -24.13 9.84 43.87
CA ARG A 1 -22.79 10.38 44.17
C ARG A 1 -21.73 9.41 43.62
N ALA A 2 -20.91 9.89 42.67
CA ALA A 2 -19.63 9.36 42.14
C ALA A 2 -19.32 7.85 42.32
N GLY A 3 -19.14 7.04 41.28
CA GLY A 3 -18.27 7.27 40.13
C GLY A 3 -16.86 6.76 40.42
N ARG A 4 -16.55 5.49 40.08
CA ARG A 4 -15.20 4.92 40.19
C ARG A 4 -14.88 3.97 39.03
N TRP A 5 -14.82 4.52 37.83
CA TRP A 5 -14.32 3.81 36.65
C TRP A 5 -12.78 3.74 36.72
N ARG A 6 -12.23 2.62 37.19
CA ARG A 6 -10.79 2.36 37.08
C ARG A 6 -10.42 2.12 35.61
N ARG A 7 -9.78 3.09 34.97
CA ARG A 7 -9.06 2.89 33.70
C ARG A 7 -7.94 1.87 33.91
N ARG A 8 -8.14 0.61 33.50
CA ARG A 8 -7.01 -0.31 33.25
C ARG A 8 -6.34 0.13 31.95
N ARG A 9 -5.22 0.84 32.05
CA ARG A 9 -4.26 0.95 30.96
C ARG A 9 -3.66 -0.46 30.77
N ARG A 10 -4.03 -1.16 29.69
CA ARG A 10 -3.30 -2.36 29.27
C ARG A 10 -1.99 -1.87 28.64
N GLY A 11 -0.92 -1.87 29.42
CA GLY A 11 0.44 -1.72 28.89
C GLY A 11 0.91 -3.05 28.32
N CYS A 12 1.56 -3.03 27.15
CA CYS A 12 2.32 -4.15 26.62
C CYS A 12 3.46 -4.49 27.59
N GLY A 13 3.54 -5.76 28.02
CA GLY A 13 4.68 -6.31 28.74
C GLY A 13 5.86 -6.65 27.81
N PRO A 14 7.06 -6.92 28.35
CA PRO A 14 8.28 -7.03 27.57
C PRO A 14 8.39 -8.35 26.81
N ALA A 15 9.17 -8.28 25.73
CA ALA A 15 9.34 -9.26 24.68
C ALA A 15 9.76 -10.66 25.17
N GLY A 16 9.00 -11.67 24.72
CA GLY A 16 9.43 -13.06 24.73
C GLY A 16 10.40 -13.37 23.59
N ARG A 17 11.20 -14.41 23.82
CA ARG A 17 12.21 -15.08 22.98
C ARG A 17 11.79 -15.21 21.49
N TRP A 18 12.63 -14.75 20.57
CA TRP A 18 12.43 -14.61 19.12
C TRP A 18 12.23 -15.91 18.31
N ASP A 19 11.92 -17.03 18.95
CA ASP A 19 11.89 -18.37 18.33
C ASP A 19 10.45 -18.87 18.09
N GLN A 20 9.47 -17.96 17.95
CA GLN A 20 8.05 -18.30 17.77
C GLN A 20 7.42 -17.45 16.66
N PRO A 21 6.58 -18.03 15.78
CA PRO A 21 5.85 -17.26 14.78
C PRO A 21 4.75 -16.45 15.48
N ALA A 22 5.01 -15.15 15.66
CA ALA A 22 4.06 -14.22 16.27
C ALA A 22 2.81 -14.02 15.38
N GLY A 23 1.81 -14.87 15.57
CA GLY A 23 0.42 -14.53 15.31
C GLY A 23 -0.03 -13.44 16.30
N HIS A 24 -0.82 -12.49 15.82
CA HIS A 24 -1.33 -11.30 16.52
C HIS A 24 -0.38 -10.09 16.52
N ARG A 25 -0.24 -9.45 15.34
CA ARG A 25 0.34 -8.11 15.22
C ARG A 25 -0.50 -7.11 16.03
N CYS A 26 0.12 -6.46 17.01
CA CYS A 26 -0.39 -5.23 17.60
C CYS A 26 -0.67 -4.25 16.45
N GLN A 27 -1.93 -3.85 16.29
CA GLN A 27 -2.29 -2.82 15.33
C GLN A 27 -1.68 -1.50 15.81
N PRO A 28 -0.92 -0.78 14.97
CA PRO A 28 -0.47 0.56 15.33
C PRO A 28 -1.70 1.47 15.41
N VAL A 29 -2.07 1.86 16.63
CA VAL A 29 -3.12 2.87 16.86
C VAL A 29 -2.44 4.24 16.81
N GLY A 30 -2.51 4.94 15.67
CA GLY A 30 -1.86 6.25 15.47
C GLY A 30 -1.62 6.60 13.99
N HIS A 31 -0.88 7.68 13.73
CA HIS A 31 -0.45 8.08 12.38
C HIS A 31 0.44 6.98 11.78
N ILE A 32 -0.05 6.31 10.73
CA ILE A 32 0.71 5.27 10.01
C ILE A 32 1.67 5.98 9.07
N PRO A 33 2.99 5.95 9.32
CA PRO A 33 3.91 6.60 8.42
C PRO A 33 4.02 5.80 7.13
N PHE A 34 3.95 6.47 5.99
CA PHE A 34 4.23 5.87 4.67
C PHE A 34 5.64 5.25 4.59
N THR A 35 6.53 5.57 5.54
CA THR A 35 7.92 5.10 5.63
C THR A 35 8.08 3.68 6.20
N ALA A 36 7.08 3.11 6.89
CA ALA A 36 7.18 1.76 7.44
C ALA A 36 7.38 0.67 6.35
N ARG A 37 7.08 0.99 5.09
CA ARG A 37 7.52 0.26 3.89
C ARG A 37 7.88 1.30 2.82
N ALA A 38 9.16 1.59 2.61
CA ALA A 38 9.67 2.53 1.59
C ALA A 38 9.03 2.40 0.18
N ARG A 39 8.48 1.22 -0.11
CA ARG A 39 7.72 0.87 -1.32
C ARG A 39 6.48 1.74 -1.55
N ALA A 40 5.72 2.10 -0.51
CA ALA A 40 4.49 2.87 -0.67
C ALA A 40 4.75 4.31 -1.17
N LYS A 41 5.76 4.98 -0.58
CA LYS A 41 6.19 6.31 -1.04
C LYS A 41 6.66 6.28 -2.49
N ARG A 42 7.49 5.28 -2.84
CA ARG A 42 7.97 5.08 -4.21
C ARG A 42 6.84 4.87 -5.22
N ALA A 43 5.83 4.06 -4.88
CA ALA A 43 4.68 3.83 -5.74
C ALA A 43 3.91 5.13 -6.02
N LEU A 44 3.73 5.99 -5.01
CA LEU A 44 3.09 7.30 -5.19
C LEU A 44 3.93 8.26 -6.04
N GLU A 45 5.24 8.32 -5.81
CA GLU A 45 6.17 9.11 -6.65
C GLU A 45 6.13 8.65 -8.11
N ARG A 46 6.05 7.32 -8.33
CA ARG A 46 5.92 6.77 -9.68
C ARG A 46 4.58 7.12 -10.31
N SER A 47 3.49 7.05 -9.54
CA SER A 47 2.15 7.43 -10.00
C SER A 47 2.11 8.87 -10.50
N LEU A 48 2.77 9.80 -9.79
CA LEU A 48 2.91 11.18 -10.24
C LEU A 48 3.67 11.28 -11.57
N ARG A 49 4.76 10.53 -11.74
CA ARG A 49 5.51 10.52 -13.00
C ARG A 49 4.69 9.97 -14.16
N GLU A 50 3.88 8.94 -13.93
CA GLU A 50 2.99 8.39 -14.96
C GLU A 50 1.92 9.44 -15.35
N ALA A 51 1.33 10.15 -14.39
CA ALA A 51 0.38 11.24 -14.68
C ALA A 51 1.03 12.35 -15.53
N GLN A 52 2.24 12.79 -15.15
CA GLN A 52 3.00 13.79 -15.89
C GLN A 52 3.38 13.31 -17.30
N ALA A 53 3.82 12.06 -17.43
CA ALA A 53 4.18 11.46 -18.72
C ALA A 53 2.98 11.34 -19.67
N LEU A 54 1.77 11.19 -19.12
CA LEU A 54 0.53 11.08 -19.87
C LEU A 54 -0.14 12.45 -20.12
N GLY A 55 0.37 13.52 -19.51
CA GLY A 55 -0.14 14.89 -19.65
C GLY A 55 -1.36 15.21 -18.78
N ASP A 56 -1.65 14.37 -17.79
CA ASP A 56 -2.83 14.52 -16.94
C ASP A 56 -2.57 15.56 -15.83
N GLN A 57 -3.54 16.44 -15.62
CA GLN A 57 -3.45 17.48 -14.58
C GLN A 57 -3.78 16.96 -13.18
N HIS A 58 -4.25 15.71 -13.06
CA HIS A 58 -4.68 15.10 -11.81
C HIS A 58 -4.20 13.64 -11.73
N ILE A 59 -3.89 13.17 -10.52
CA ILE A 59 -3.52 11.77 -10.29
C ILE A 59 -4.81 10.94 -10.10
N GLY A 60 -5.31 10.37 -11.20
CA GLY A 60 -6.37 9.36 -11.19
C GLY A 60 -5.93 7.96 -10.73
N VAL A 61 -6.89 7.04 -10.65
CA VAL A 61 -6.68 5.65 -10.20
C VAL A 61 -5.78 4.87 -11.15
N GLU A 62 -5.85 5.17 -12.44
CA GLU A 62 -5.02 4.63 -13.50
C GLU A 62 -3.53 4.86 -13.23
N HIS A 63 -3.16 6.06 -12.77
CA HIS A 63 -1.78 6.40 -12.44
C HIS A 63 -1.28 5.65 -11.21
N VAL A 64 -2.15 5.48 -10.21
CA VAL A 64 -1.83 4.70 -9.00
C VAL A 64 -1.57 3.24 -9.36
N VAL A 65 -2.42 2.67 -10.20
CA VAL A 65 -2.23 1.29 -10.69
C VAL A 65 -0.91 1.18 -11.46
N LEU A 66 -0.64 2.10 -12.40
CA LEU A 66 0.63 2.12 -13.14
C LEU A 66 1.85 2.27 -12.22
N GLY A 67 1.75 3.08 -11.16
CA GLY A 67 2.79 3.23 -10.15
C GLY A 67 3.05 1.96 -9.32
N LEU A 68 2.02 1.15 -9.09
CA LEU A 68 2.13 -0.14 -8.40
C LEU A 68 2.72 -1.25 -9.29
N LEU A 69 2.56 -1.13 -10.62
CA LEU A 69 3.14 -2.06 -11.59
C LEU A 69 4.66 -1.87 -11.78
N ASP A 70 5.30 -0.92 -11.09
CA ASP A 70 6.76 -0.76 -11.12
C ASP A 70 7.45 -2.09 -10.71
N PRO A 71 8.30 -2.68 -11.57
CA PRO A 71 8.94 -3.97 -11.30
C PRO A 71 9.89 -3.94 -10.09
N ALA A 72 10.24 -2.75 -9.60
CA ALA A 72 11.12 -2.58 -8.46
C ALA A 72 10.38 -2.75 -7.11
N GLY A 73 10.14 -4.01 -6.75
CA GLY A 73 9.90 -4.41 -5.35
C GLY A 73 8.51 -4.15 -4.81
N ASN A 74 7.50 -4.00 -5.68
CA ASN A 74 6.10 -3.91 -5.29
C ASN A 74 5.47 -5.31 -5.17
N LEU A 75 4.75 -5.53 -4.07
CA LEU A 75 3.97 -6.75 -3.85
C LEU A 75 2.93 -6.98 -4.96
N ALA A 76 2.43 -5.91 -5.58
CA ALA A 76 1.46 -5.98 -6.66
C ALA A 76 1.96 -6.80 -7.85
N VAL A 77 3.21 -6.59 -8.28
CA VAL A 77 3.83 -7.32 -9.39
C VAL A 77 3.97 -8.81 -9.04
N GLU A 78 4.41 -9.12 -7.81
CA GLU A 78 4.50 -10.51 -7.34
C GLU A 78 3.14 -11.20 -7.29
N LEU A 79 2.09 -10.51 -6.83
CA LEU A 79 0.72 -11.03 -6.81
C LEU A 79 0.20 -11.30 -8.21
N LEU A 80 0.46 -10.41 -9.17
CA LEU A 80 0.05 -10.61 -10.56
C LEU A 80 0.69 -11.86 -11.15
N TYR A 81 2.00 -12.06 -10.94
CA TYR A 81 2.68 -13.29 -11.36
C TYR A 81 2.12 -14.53 -10.68
N ARG A 82 1.79 -14.48 -9.39
CA ARG A 82 1.13 -15.60 -8.68
C ARG A 82 -0.25 -15.93 -9.21
N LEU A 83 -0.95 -14.94 -9.77
CA LEU A 83 -2.24 -15.10 -10.45
C LEU A 83 -2.09 -15.49 -11.93
N GLY A 84 -0.85 -15.65 -12.43
CA GLY A 84 -0.58 -15.98 -13.83
C GLY A 84 -0.82 -14.81 -14.80
N VAL A 85 -0.88 -13.57 -14.30
CA VAL A 85 -1.12 -12.37 -15.10
C VAL A 85 0.19 -11.60 -15.27
N GLN A 86 0.56 -11.32 -16.52
CA GLN A 86 1.71 -10.47 -16.82
C GLN A 86 1.40 -8.99 -16.49
N PRO A 87 2.27 -8.27 -15.77
CA PRO A 87 2.10 -6.84 -15.47
C PRO A 87 1.87 -5.96 -16.70
N ASP A 88 2.53 -6.28 -17.82
CA ASP A 88 2.39 -5.54 -19.08
C ASP A 88 0.97 -5.62 -19.65
N VAL A 89 0.29 -6.76 -19.47
CA VAL A 89 -1.11 -6.93 -19.89
C VAL A 89 -2.02 -6.00 -19.10
N VAL A 90 -1.80 -5.89 -17.78
CA VAL A 90 -2.55 -4.97 -16.91
C VAL A 90 -2.27 -3.53 -17.31
N ARG A 91 -1.01 -3.18 -17.57
CA ARG A 91 -0.62 -1.84 -18.06
C ARG A 91 -1.35 -1.49 -19.36
N ALA A 92 -1.35 -2.38 -20.34
CA ALA A 92 -2.04 -2.18 -21.61
C ALA A 92 -3.55 -2.02 -21.42
N ALA A 93 -4.17 -2.84 -20.55
CA ALA A 93 -5.59 -2.75 -20.25
C ALA A 93 -5.99 -1.41 -19.60
N VAL A 94 -5.18 -0.92 -18.65
CA VAL A 94 -5.39 0.39 -18.01
C VAL A 94 -5.29 1.51 -19.04
N LEU A 95 -4.26 1.51 -19.88
CA LEU A 95 -4.08 2.53 -20.92
C LEU A 95 -5.22 2.51 -21.95
N ALA A 96 -5.69 1.32 -22.35
CA ALA A 96 -6.83 1.18 -23.25
C ALA A 96 -8.15 1.65 -22.62
N GLY A 97 -8.30 1.50 -21.30
CA GLY A 97 -9.49 1.92 -20.56
C GLY A 97 -9.61 3.43 -20.37
N ARG A 98 -8.48 4.16 -20.30
CA ARG A 98 -8.44 5.63 -20.10
C ARG A 98 -9.21 6.41 -21.18
N GLY A 99 -9.24 5.91 -22.42
CA GLY A 99 -9.94 6.57 -23.54
C GLY A 99 -11.46 6.39 -23.56
N ARG A 100 -12.05 5.60 -22.65
CA ARG A 100 -13.51 5.34 -22.61
C ARG A 100 -14.25 6.19 -21.59
N ALA A 101 -13.54 6.99 -20.79
CA ALA A 101 -14.10 7.81 -19.72
C ALA A 101 -14.20 9.31 -20.08
N ALA A 102 -13.97 9.67 -21.35
CA ALA A 102 -14.08 11.03 -21.87
C ALA A 102 -15.27 11.16 -22.82
#